data_AF-W1U8R9-F1
#
_entry.id   AF-W1U8R9-F1
#
_cell.length_a   1.000
_cell.length_b   1.000
_cell.length_c   1.000
_cell.angle_alpha   90.00
_cell.angle_beta   90.00
_cell.angle_gamma   90.00
#
_symmetry.space_group_name_H-M   'P 1'
#
loop_
_entity.id
_entity.type
_entity.pdbx_description
1 polymer ?
#
loop_
_entity_poly.entity_id
_entity_poly.type
_entity_poly.pdbx_seq_one_letter_code
_entity_poly.pdbx_strand_id
1 'polypeptide(L)' 'MRAFRRENLNLLLELLETNNFITRKELSEELQVSTNTIQIYINILKDNGYELKCKKGPGGGVYLIN' A
#
# COMPACT_ATOMS: atom_id res chain seq x y z
N MET A 1 7.03 -15.00 -10.76
CA MET A 1 7.12 -13.57 -10.38
C MET A 1 5.82 -12.77 -10.59
N ARG A 2 5.07 -12.92 -11.69
CA ARG A 2 3.83 -12.12 -11.91
C ARG A 2 2.69 -12.42 -10.92
N ALA A 3 2.53 -13.67 -10.46
CA ALA A 3 1.50 -14.05 -9.48
C ALA A 3 1.74 -13.40 -8.10
N PHE A 4 2.93 -13.60 -7.54
CA PHE A 4 3.34 -13.00 -6.26
C PHE A 4 3.16 -11.46 -6.18
N ARG A 5 3.41 -10.74 -7.29
CA ARG A 5 3.17 -9.29 -7.33
C ARG A 5 1.68 -8.96 -7.23
N ARG A 6 0.81 -9.72 -7.89
CA ARG A 6 -0.64 -9.52 -7.82
C ARG A 6 -1.20 -9.85 -6.44
N GLU A 7 -0.72 -10.92 -5.82
CA GLU A 7 -1.11 -11.30 -4.46
C GLU A 7 -0.80 -10.17 -3.46
N ASN A 8 0.42 -9.62 -3.51
CA ASN A 8 0.78 -8.49 -2.63
C ASN A 8 -0.02 -7.21 -2.90
N LEU A 9 -0.44 -6.97 -4.15
CA LEU A 9 -1.29 -5.81 -4.47
C LEU A 9 -2.70 -5.97 -3.89
N ASN A 10 -3.26 -7.17 -3.98
CA ASN A 10 -4.57 -7.47 -3.39
C ASN A 10 -4.50 -7.35 -1.86
N LEU A 11 -3.47 -7.92 -1.24
CA LEU A 11 -3.29 -7.85 0.21
C LEU A 11 -3.09 -6.40 0.69
N LEU A 12 -2.34 -5.59 -0.06
CA LEU A 12 -2.22 -4.15 0.21
C LEU A 12 -3.59 -3.45 0.18
N LEU A 13 -4.44 -3.78 -0.79
CA LEU A 13 -5.79 -3.21 -0.89
C LEU A 13 -6.65 -3.61 0.33
N GLU A 14 -6.69 -4.90 0.67
CA GLU A 14 -7.43 -5.41 1.84
C GLU A 14 -6.97 -4.74 3.14
N LEU A 15 -5.65 -4.55 3.31
CA LEU A 15 -5.09 -3.85 4.48
C LEU A 15 -5.54 -2.39 4.54
N LEU A 16 -5.66 -1.71 3.40
CA LEU A 16 -6.09 -0.32 3.31
C LEU A 16 -7.61 -0.14 3.43
N GLU A 17 -8.39 -1.16 3.05
CA GLU A 17 -9.84 -1.20 3.28
C GLU A 17 -10.16 -1.48 4.75
N THR A 18 -9.39 -2.37 5.38
CA THR A 18 -9.57 -2.74 6.80
C THR A 18 -9.05 -1.63 7.73
N ASN A 19 -7.93 -1.01 7.38
CA ASN A 19 -7.30 0.04 8.16
C ASN A 19 -7.45 1.39 7.46
N ASN A 20 -8.25 2.28 8.04
CA ASN A 20 -8.42 3.66 7.56
C ASN A 20 -7.09 4.44 7.42
N PHE A 21 -6.02 3.98 8.07
CA PHE A 21 -4.67 4.53 7.94
C PHE A 21 -3.64 3.49 8.34
N ILE A 22 -2.61 3.32 7.52
CA ILE A 22 -1.48 2.43 7.83
C ILE A 22 -0.16 3.04 7.33
N THR A 23 0.91 2.93 8.12
CA THR A 23 2.21 3.47 7.72
C THR A 23 2.90 2.58 6.68
N ARG A 24 3.83 3.15 5.90
CA ARG A 24 4.63 2.34 4.97
C ARG A 24 5.51 1.31 5.68
N LYS A 25 5.87 1.57 6.93
CA LYS A 25 6.66 0.63 7.74
C LYS A 25 5.81 -0.59 8.10
N GLU A 26 4.60 -0.37 8.61
CA GLU A 26 3.67 -1.46 8.90
C GLU A 26 3.34 -2.26 7.63
N LEU A 27 3.05 -1.59 6.51
CA LEU A 27 2.84 -2.27 5.22
C LEU A 27 4.05 -3.10 4.77
N SER A 28 5.26 -2.61 5.04
CA SER A 28 6.51 -3.29 4.71
C SER A 28 6.71 -4.55 5.56
N GLU A 29 6.33 -4.49 6.84
CA GLU A 29 6.37 -5.62 7.77
C GLU A 29 5.31 -6.66 7.43
N GLU A 30 4.05 -6.25 7.21
CA GLU A 30 2.93 -7.13 6.85
C GLU A 30 3.16 -7.86 5.52
N LEU A 31 3.62 -7.15 4.49
CA LEU A 31 3.84 -7.71 3.15
C LEU A 31 5.23 -8.31 2.97
N GLN A 32 6.10 -8.22 3.99
CA GLN A 32 7.50 -8.67 3.95
C GLN A 32 8.29 -8.14 2.73
N VAL A 33 8.06 -6.89 2.35
CA VAL A 33 8.75 -6.21 1.23
C VAL A 33 9.32 -4.89 1.68
N SER A 34 10.27 -4.33 0.93
CA SER A 34 10.83 -3.02 1.25
C SER A 34 9.79 -1.89 1.16
N THR A 35 9.98 -0.82 1.94
CA THR A 35 9.16 0.40 1.85
C THR A 35 9.17 1.04 0.46
N ASN A 36 10.25 0.85 -0.31
CA ASN A 36 10.32 1.28 -1.71
C ASN A 36 9.38 0.43 -2.60
N THR A 37 9.31 -0.88 -2.37
CA THR A 37 8.36 -1.77 -3.03
C THR A 37 6.92 -1.36 -2.74
N ILE A 38 6.61 -0.99 -1.49
CA ILE A 38 5.30 -0.45 -1.11
C ILE A 38 4.97 0.80 -1.93
N GLN A 39 5.93 1.72 -2.12
CA GLN A 39 5.72 2.91 -2.95
C GLN A 39 5.42 2.55 -4.42
N ILE A 40 6.07 1.52 -4.97
CA ILE A 40 5.77 1.00 -6.31
C ILE A 40 4.35 0.43 -6.36
N TYR A 41 3.95 -0.37 -5.36
CA TYR A 41 2.60 -0.95 -5.30
C TYR A 41 1.51 0.11 -5.21
N ILE A 42 1.71 1.15 -4.39
CA ILE A 42 0.79 2.29 -4.31
C ILE A 42 0.64 2.97 -5.68
N ASN A 43 1.74 3.18 -6.40
CA ASN A 43 1.68 3.78 -7.74
C ASN A 43 0.91 2.89 -8.71
N ILE A 44 1.16 1.58 -8.68
CA ILE A 44 0.40 0.61 -9.50
C ILE A 44 -1.09 0.68 -9.18
N LEU A 45 -1.49 0.71 -7.90
CA LEU A 45 -2.90 0.82 -7.55
C LEU A 45 -3.53 2.13 -8.04
N LYS A 46 -2.80 3.26 -7.93
CA LYS A 46 -3.25 4.54 -8.51
C LYS A 46 -3.44 4.46 -10.01
N ASP A 47 -2.50 3.85 -10.72
CA ASP A 47 -2.57 3.66 -12.17
C ASP A 47 -3.75 2.73 -12.58
N ASN A 48 -4.21 1.88 -11.67
CA ASN A 48 -5.40 1.03 -11.85
C ASN A 48 -6.71 1.71 -11.40
N GLY A 49 -6.67 3.00 -11.03
CA GLY A 49 -7.86 3.79 -10.71
C GLY A 49 -8.24 3.86 -9.23
N TYR A 50 -7.43 3.32 -8.31
CA TYR A 50 -7.68 3.46 -6.87
C TYR A 50 -7.24 4.83 -6.35
N GLU A 51 -8.12 5.53 -5.64
CA GLU A 51 -7.82 6.83 -5.03
C GLU A 51 -7.10 6.66 -3.68
N LEU A 52 -5.78 6.81 -3.69
CA LEU A 52 -4.94 6.64 -2.51
C LEU A 52 -4.26 7.95 -2.11
N LYS A 53 -4.39 8.38 -0.86
CA LYS A 53 -3.62 9.52 -0.31
C LYS A 53 -2.48 9.04 0.58
N CYS A 54 -1.39 9.81 0.52
CA CYS A 54 -0.22 9.59 1.33
C CYS A 54 -0.02 10.80 2.25
N LYS A 55 0.06 10.57 3.56
CA LYS A 55 0.48 11.58 4.53
C LYS A 55 2.01 11.61 4.60
N LYS A 56 2.60 12.78 4.37
CA LYS A 56 4.06 13.01 4.52
C LYS A 56 4.41 13.37 5.97
N GLY A 57 5.64 13.10 6.39
CA GLY A 57 6.18 13.44 7.71
C GLY A 57 6.41 12.24 8.64
N PRO A 58 6.86 12.50 9.89
CA PRO A 58 7.01 11.46 10.92
C PRO A 58 5.66 10.76 11.17
N GLY A 59 5.65 9.43 11.12
CA GLY A 59 4.41 8.65 11.21
C GLY A 59 3.48 8.82 9.99
N GLY A 60 4.03 9.26 8.85
CA GLY A 60 3.31 9.31 7.59
C GLY A 60 2.89 7.93 7.09
N GLY A 61 1.75 7.87 6.41
CA GLY A 61 1.12 6.62 6.00
C GLY A 61 0.22 6.79 4.79
N VAL A 62 -0.50 5.73 4.49
CA VAL A 62 -1.32 5.55 3.30
C VAL A 62 -2.74 5.25 3.76
N TYR A 63 -3.70 5.81 3.05
CA TYR A 63 -5.11 5.51 3.25
C TYR A 63 -5.84 5.53 1.92
N LEU A 64 -6.82 4.64 1.80
CA LEU A 64 -7.75 4.61 0.68
C LEU A 64 -8.78 5.73 0.86
N ILE A 65 -9.18 6.33 -0.26
CA ILE A 65 -10.29 7.25 -0.34
C ILE A 65 -11.33 6.51 -1.17
N ASN A 66 -12.48 6.26 -0.54
CA ASN A 66 -13.65 5.66 -1.16
C ASN A 66 -14.73 6.72 -1.32
#